data_AF-A0A2M7U1R3-F1
#
_entry.id   AF-A0A2M7U1R3-F1
#
_cell.length_a   1.000
_cell.length_b   1.000
_cell.length_c   1.000
_cell.angle_alpha   90.00
_cell.angle_beta   90.00
_cell.angle_gamma   90.00
#
_symmetry.space_group_name_H-M   'P 1'
#
loop_
_entity.id
_entity.type
_entity.pdbx_description
1 polymer ?
#
loop_
_entity_poly.entity_id
_entity_poly.type
_entity_poly.pdbx_seq_one_letter_code
_entity_poly.pdbx_strand_id
1 'polypeptide(L)'
;MSKILYGAIGVILVIITALFVFIRGNAFITPESTPDPTPTVVTLPTPIVIEKISETNPSVSQNPNTSFACPSVDWINCMPGPNSPDKRCDKKYLDWAGINCPGFMGAAY
;
A
#
# COMPACT_ATOMS: atom_id res chain seq x y z
N MET A 1 -32.65 -44.44 8.64
CA MET A 1 -32.01 -43.41 9.48
C MET A 1 -30.70 -42.88 8.89
N SER A 2 -29.89 -43.67 8.18
CA SER A 2 -28.57 -43.24 7.68
C SER A 2 -28.58 -42.11 6.64
N LYS A 3 -29.63 -41.96 5.83
CA LYS A 3 -29.70 -40.90 4.79
C LYS A 3 -29.76 -39.48 5.36
N ILE A 4 -30.43 -39.31 6.50
CA ILE A 4 -30.53 -38.01 7.19
C ILE A 4 -29.18 -37.66 7.84
N LEU A 5 -28.46 -38.68 8.35
CA LEU A 5 -27.15 -38.51 8.94
C LEU A 5 -26.09 -38.02 7.92
N TYR A 6 -26.05 -38.61 6.73
CA TYR A 6 -25.12 -38.14 5.67
C TYR A 6 -25.44 -36.74 5.16
N GLY A 7 -26.74 -36.38 5.10
CA GLY A 7 -27.15 -35.02 4.77
C GLY A 7 -26.66 -34.00 5.80
N ALA A 8 -26.82 -34.30 7.09
CA ALA A 8 -26.35 -33.43 8.17
C ALA A 8 -24.82 -33.28 8.17
N ILE A 9 -24.08 -34.37 7.95
CA ILE A 9 -22.61 -34.34 7.87
C ILE A 9 -22.14 -33.49 6.68
N GLY A 10 -22.79 -33.61 5.52
CA GLY A 10 -22.46 -32.81 4.34
C GLY A 10 -22.62 -31.30 4.58
N VAL A 11 -23.72 -30.89 5.22
CA VAL A 11 -23.97 -29.48 5.55
C VAL A 11 -22.92 -28.96 6.54
N ILE A 12 -22.57 -29.75 7.56
CA ILE A 12 -21.55 -29.38 8.54
C ILE A 12 -20.18 -29.17 7.87
N LEU A 13 -19.80 -30.05 6.93
CA LEU A 13 -18.51 -29.92 6.22
C LEU A 13 -18.44 -28.65 5.37
N VAL A 14 -19.54 -28.26 4.70
CA VAL A 14 -19.61 -27.01 3.92
C VAL A 14 -19.48 -25.77 4.81
N ILE A 15 -20.10 -25.80 5.99
CA ILE A 15 -20.00 -24.68 6.95
C ILE A 15 -18.57 -24.57 7.49
N ILE A 16 -17.94 -25.69 7.83
CA ILE A 16 -16.56 -25.71 8.33
C ILE A 16 -15.59 -25.16 7.27
N THR A 17 -15.71 -25.57 6.01
CA THR A 17 -14.83 -25.07 4.94
C THR A 17 -15.00 -23.57 4.71
N ALA A 18 -16.24 -23.06 4.73
CA ALA A 18 -16.52 -21.63 4.62
C ALA A 18 -15.89 -20.84 5.79
N LEU A 19 -16.01 -21.34 7.03
CA LEU A 19 -15.39 -20.72 8.21
C LEU A 19 -13.86 -20.70 8.11
N PHE A 20 -13.23 -21.78 7.64
CA PHE A 20 -11.78 -21.83 7.48
C PHE A 20 -11.27 -20.80 6.46
N VAL A 21 -11.99 -20.60 5.34
CA VAL A 21 -11.67 -19.57 4.35
C VAL A 21 -11.84 -18.17 4.95
N PHE A 22 -12.90 -17.95 5.71
CA PHE A 22 -13.17 -16.66 6.36
C PHE A 22 -12.11 -16.30 7.42
N ILE A 23 -11.71 -17.27 8.26
CA ILE A 23 -10.68 -17.08 9.29
C ILE A 23 -9.32 -16.79 8.64
N ARG A 24 -8.94 -17.53 7.58
CA ARG A 24 -7.68 -17.26 6.85
C ARG A 24 -7.69 -15.93 6.11
N GLY A 25 -8.84 -15.50 5.58
CA GLY A 25 -9.00 -14.20 4.93
C GLY A 25 -8.84 -13.02 5.90
N ASN A 26 -9.30 -13.16 7.15
CA ASN A 26 -9.21 -12.10 8.16
C ASN A 26 -7.92 -12.09 8.98
N ALA A 27 -7.11 -13.15 8.96
CA ALA A 27 -5.87 -13.22 9.74
C ALA A 27 -4.70 -12.41 9.14
N PHE A 28 -4.85 -11.81 7.95
CA PHE A 28 -3.75 -11.14 7.24
C PHE A 28 -3.60 -9.63 7.53
N ILE A 29 -4.33 -9.09 8.52
CA ILE A 29 -4.14 -7.69 8.96
C ILE A 29 -3.63 -7.71 10.40
N THR A 30 -2.41 -8.20 10.60
CA THR A 30 -1.58 -7.73 11.71
C THR A 30 -0.78 -6.57 11.16
N PRO A 31 -1.08 -5.31 11.52
CA PRO A 31 -0.12 -4.24 11.29
C PRO A 31 1.12 -4.60 12.12
N GLU A 32 2.21 -4.89 11.42
CA GLU A 32 3.53 -4.96 12.05
C GLU A 32 3.79 -3.59 12.68
N SER A 33 3.60 -3.51 14.00
CA SER A 33 4.01 -2.37 14.79
C SER A 33 5.52 -2.47 14.93
N THR A 34 6.21 -2.00 13.89
CA THR A 34 7.65 -1.75 13.97
C THR A 34 7.89 -0.85 15.18
N PRO A 35 8.74 -1.24 16.14
CA PRO A 35 9.06 -0.38 17.26
C PRO A 35 9.72 0.90 16.72
N ASP A 36 9.06 2.00 17.04
CA ASP A 36 9.51 3.38 16.94
C ASP A 36 11.03 3.50 17.17
N PRO A 37 11.84 3.87 16.16
CA PRO A 37 13.21 4.25 16.42
C PRO A 37 13.17 5.58 17.17
N THR A 38 13.34 5.45 18.48
CA THR A 38 13.66 6.52 19.43
C THR A 38 14.47 7.63 18.75
N PRO A 39 14.03 8.90 18.80
CA PRO A 39 14.80 10.00 18.27
C PRO A 39 16.06 10.16 19.12
N THR A 40 17.18 9.64 18.61
CA THR A 40 18.49 9.99 19.14
C THR A 40 18.70 11.46 18.87
N VAL A 41 18.49 12.29 19.89
CA VAL A 41 18.91 13.69 19.90
C VAL A 41 20.43 13.69 19.87
N VAL A 42 20.99 13.68 18.66
CA VAL A 42 22.41 13.95 18.43
C VAL A 42 22.58 15.45 18.38
N THR A 43 23.35 15.92 19.35
CA THR A 43 23.77 17.28 19.65
C THR A 43 24.27 18.03 18.41
N LEU A 44 23.74 19.25 18.24
CA LEU A 44 24.23 20.29 17.33
C LEU A 44 25.68 20.67 17.69
N PRO A 45 26.57 20.76 16.70
CA PRO A 45 27.10 22.08 16.39
C PRO A 45 26.95 22.45 14.91
N THR A 46 26.69 23.74 14.75
CA THR A 46 26.43 24.62 13.62
C THR A 46 27.46 24.54 12.46
N PRO A 47 27.27 25.31 11.37
CA PRO A 47 26.65 24.93 10.11
C PRO A 47 27.69 24.71 8.99
N ILE A 48 27.49 23.72 8.12
CA ILE A 48 28.24 23.64 6.87
C ILE A 48 27.25 23.67 5.71
N VAL A 49 27.31 24.79 5.00
CA VAL A 49 26.74 25.01 3.67
C VAL A 49 27.21 23.87 2.77
N ILE A 50 26.31 22.97 2.37
CA ILE A 50 26.52 22.10 1.22
C ILE A 50 25.24 22.16 0.39
N GLU A 51 25.40 22.70 -0.81
CA GLU A 51 24.40 22.77 -1.86
C GLU A 51 23.75 21.41 -2.04
N LYS A 52 22.42 21.36 -1.98
CA LYS A 52 21.64 20.17 -2.34
C LYS A 52 21.73 19.98 -3.85
N ILE A 53 22.85 19.42 -4.31
CA ILE A 53 22.92 18.75 -5.59
C ILE A 53 21.95 17.58 -5.52
N SER A 54 20.86 17.74 -6.27
CA SER A 54 20.10 16.72 -6.96
C SER A 54 20.91 15.42 -7.12
N GLU A 55 20.79 14.51 -6.16
CA GLU A 55 21.43 13.20 -6.21
C GLU A 55 20.51 12.22 -6.93
N THR A 56 20.77 12.12 -8.22
CA THR A 56 20.30 11.06 -9.12
C THR A 56 20.85 9.71 -8.63
N ASN A 57 19.98 8.73 -8.39
CA ASN A 57 20.37 7.31 -8.44
C ASN A 57 19.43 6.57 -9.41
N PRO A 58 19.97 5.98 -10.51
CA PRO A 58 19.17 5.51 -11.65
C PRO A 58 18.86 4.01 -11.59
N SER A 59 17.63 3.61 -11.93
CA SER A 59 17.36 2.26 -12.46
C SER A 59 16.12 2.22 -13.37
N VAL A 60 16.39 2.49 -14.64
CA VAL A 60 15.91 1.80 -15.85
C VAL A 60 14.54 1.08 -15.80
N SER A 61 13.55 1.70 -16.43
CA SER A 61 12.96 1.15 -17.66
C SER A 61 12.16 2.23 -18.39
N GLN A 62 12.83 2.92 -19.31
CA GLN A 62 12.16 3.73 -20.32
C GLN A 62 11.49 2.80 -21.33
N ASN A 63 10.22 2.47 -21.07
CA ASN A 63 9.30 2.07 -22.13
C ASN A 63 8.67 3.34 -22.71
N PRO A 64 8.86 3.65 -24.00
CA PRO A 64 8.34 4.88 -24.59
C PRO A 64 6.84 4.73 -24.83
N ASN A 65 6.02 5.00 -23.81
CA ASN A 65 4.68 5.59 -24.03
C ASN A 65 3.92 6.11 -22.79
N THR A 66 4.40 5.93 -21.56
CA THR A 66 3.86 6.65 -20.38
C THR A 66 4.94 6.71 -19.29
N SER A 67 5.77 7.74 -19.30
CA SER A 67 6.76 7.96 -18.22
C SER A 67 6.02 8.52 -17.01
N PHE A 68 5.65 7.64 -16.07
CA PHE A 68 5.12 8.08 -14.79
C PHE A 68 6.26 8.65 -13.93
N ALA A 69 5.96 9.73 -13.22
CA ALA A 69 6.87 10.36 -12.27
C ALA A 69 6.30 10.23 -10.86
N CYS A 70 7.18 10.11 -9.88
CA CYS A 70 6.76 10.02 -8.48
C CYS A 70 6.07 11.30 -8.02
N PRO A 71 4.98 11.18 -7.23
CA PRO A 71 4.31 12.35 -6.68
C PRO A 71 5.24 13.02 -5.66
N SER A 72 5.19 14.35 -5.60
CA SER A 72 5.91 15.12 -4.56
C SER A 72 5.22 15.06 -3.19
N VAL A 73 4.09 14.37 -3.11
CA VAL A 73 3.26 14.21 -1.91
C VAL A 73 3.07 12.74 -1.64
N ASP A 74 2.99 12.40 -0.35
CA ASP A 74 2.85 11.01 0.09
C ASP A 74 1.46 10.44 -0.22
N TRP A 75 0.44 11.31 -0.30
CA TRP A 75 -0.95 10.95 -0.59
C TRP A 75 -1.51 11.73 -1.77
N ILE A 76 -2.22 11.04 -2.67
CA ILE A 76 -2.95 11.68 -3.77
C ILE A 76 -4.41 11.84 -3.36
N ASN A 77 -4.95 13.04 -3.56
CA ASN A 77 -6.36 13.32 -3.29
C ASN A 77 -7.22 12.99 -4.52
N CYS A 78 -8.02 11.94 -4.38
CA CYS A 78 -8.97 11.45 -5.38
C CYS A 78 -10.42 11.72 -5.01
N MET A 79 -10.68 12.47 -3.92
CA MET A 79 -12.02 12.89 -3.56
C MET A 79 -12.64 13.74 -4.67
N PRO A 80 -13.92 13.49 -5.02
CA PRO A 80 -14.64 14.36 -5.94
C PRO A 80 -14.81 15.74 -5.29
N GLY A 81 -14.28 16.76 -5.96
CA GLY A 81 -14.32 18.14 -5.47
C GLY A 81 -14.36 19.15 -6.62
N PRO A 82 -14.44 20.45 -6.30
CA PRO A 82 -14.54 21.51 -7.30
C PRO A 82 -13.37 21.56 -8.29
N ASN A 83 -12.23 20.94 -7.96
CA ASN A 83 -11.02 20.96 -8.76
C ASN A 83 -10.83 19.74 -9.67
N SER A 84 -11.86 18.89 -9.84
CA SER A 84 -11.78 17.58 -10.52
C SER A 84 -10.83 16.60 -9.80
N PRO A 85 -11.11 15.28 -9.81
CA PRO A 85 -10.14 14.32 -9.29
C PRO A 85 -8.82 14.45 -10.04
N ASP A 86 -7.72 14.32 -9.29
CA ASP A 86 -6.37 14.34 -9.84
C ASP A 86 -6.25 13.25 -10.92
N LYS A 87 -5.60 13.57 -12.05
CA LYS A 87 -5.38 12.58 -13.13
C LYS A 87 -4.53 11.40 -12.66
N ARG A 88 -3.79 11.56 -11.56
CA ARG A 88 -3.01 10.51 -10.91
C ARG A 88 -3.85 9.52 -10.10
N CYS A 89 -5.16 9.74 -9.98
CA CYS A 89 -6.10 8.80 -9.38
C CYS A 89 -6.39 7.56 -10.23
N ASP A 90 -5.81 7.51 -11.43
CA ASP A 90 -5.80 6.33 -12.26
C ASP A 90 -5.17 5.15 -11.53
N LYS A 91 -5.88 4.03 -11.46
CA LYS A 91 -5.40 2.81 -10.79
C LYS A 91 -4.01 2.39 -11.27
N LYS A 92 -3.76 2.49 -12.58
CA LYS A 92 -2.46 2.15 -13.18
C LYS A 92 -1.32 3.01 -12.63
N TYR A 93 -1.57 4.28 -12.36
CA TYR A 93 -0.60 5.18 -11.75
C TYR A 93 -0.36 4.84 -10.28
N LEU A 94 -1.43 4.61 -9.50
CA LEU A 94 -1.34 4.30 -8.08
C LEU A 94 -0.61 2.96 -7.83
N ASP A 95 -0.92 1.92 -8.62
CA ASP A 95 -0.23 0.63 -8.56
C ASP A 95 1.27 0.79 -8.89
N TRP A 96 1.59 1.60 -9.91
CA TRP A 96 2.97 1.89 -10.27
C TRP A 96 3.70 2.68 -9.16
N ALA A 97 3.06 3.71 -8.61
CA ALA A 97 3.64 4.58 -7.59
C ALA A 97 3.93 3.81 -6.29
N GLY A 98 3.05 2.89 -5.89
CA GLY A 98 3.27 2.03 -4.72
C GLY A 98 4.50 1.12 -4.82
N ILE A 99 4.92 0.78 -6.04
CA ILE A 99 6.10 -0.08 -6.28
C ILE A 99 7.36 0.75 -6.51
N ASN A 100 7.23 1.92 -7.15
CA ASN A 100 8.38 2.67 -7.69
C ASN A 100 8.73 3.92 -6.88
N CYS A 101 7.85 4.40 -6.01
CA CYS A 101 8.03 5.67 -5.30
C CYS A 101 8.19 5.44 -3.79
N PRO A 102 9.43 5.56 -3.26
CA PRO A 102 9.65 5.50 -1.82
C PRO A 102 8.97 6.70 -1.15
N GLY A 103 8.15 6.43 -0.12
CA GLY A 103 7.37 7.46 0.57
C GLY A 103 5.94 7.64 0.05
N PHE A 104 5.56 6.99 -1.06
CA PHE A 104 4.17 6.97 -1.48
C PHE A 104 3.32 6.10 -0.54
N MET A 105 2.27 6.69 0.03
CA MET A 105 1.40 6.06 1.02
C MET A 105 0.05 5.64 0.44
N GLY A 106 -0.41 6.28 -0.63
CA GLY A 106 -1.62 5.87 -1.34
C GLY A 106 -2.47 7.01 -1.88
N ALA A 107 -3.75 6.71 -2.11
CA ALA A 107 -4.76 7.68 -2.51
C ALA A 107 -5.88 7.78 -1.47
N ALA A 108 -6.38 8.99 -1.25
CA ALA A 108 -7.56 9.29 -0.45
C ALA A 108 -8.76 9.47 -1.39
N TYR A 109 -9.87 8.76 -1.15
CA TYR A 109 -11.08 8.76 -1.98
C TYR A 109 -12.27 9.40 -1.27
#